data_AF-A0AAW1JIJ2-F1
#
_entry.id   AF-A0AAW1JIJ2-F1
#
_cell.length_a   1.000
_cell.length_b   1.000
_cell.length_c   1.000
_cell.angle_alpha   90.00
_cell.angle_beta   90.00
_cell.angle_gamma   90.00
#
_symmetry.space_group_name_H-M   'P 1'
#
loop_
_entity.id
_entity.type
_entity.pdbx_description
1 polymer ?
#
loop_
_entity_poly.entity_id
_entity_poly.type
_entity_poly.pdbx_seq_one_letter_code
_entity_poly.pdbx_strand_id
1 'polypeptide(L)'
;MNSYHENKKHDDLNNVISEDVLKILNDRVCTLYYFRDHYFENHDLNNSINRNRDIEVELQETLALFTKYKDCIENPVRAKYYYLRGRALNVVPRYSKEAEDLLSKAIKLDPKLVEAWNELGECYWKNDNLKEATNCFNKALLYEKNKISLRNLSMLARQNNASNQEERQKNVETGLNYAKEAVQLDPHDGLSWAILANAHLSSFFGVTQNPKTLKQCLSAYTQAEKDIVAKTTPDLHYNKGITLKYEEEFKLALESFNNASLYDPVWEPPKIKKKQLLKYLNDINELVSTSGKMKAKRLTQLLQSIDSKQLGPYSGGSYTSSSGQTVKLKETSLNDLKAGINEEKVTLGKVVCSVHCEDAVPFTFCLVDRLGACVAVTVYNFAEGKGVIIGDSVAIPEPYITDVSFEYSNKEYKFRLIRVETPLVLVVNSKKLTRDKQAGVQMSIFKKFD
;
A
#
# COMPACT_ATOMS: atom_id res chain seq x y z
N MET A 1 29.34 8.77 62.14
CA MET A 1 29.42 9.69 60.98
C MET A 1 30.25 9.13 59.82
N ASN A 2 31.28 8.29 60.04
CA ASN A 2 32.07 7.71 58.93
C ASN A 2 31.31 6.67 58.08
N SER A 3 30.48 5.78 58.66
CA SER A 3 29.75 4.77 57.87
C SER A 3 28.69 5.36 56.92
N TYR A 4 28.10 6.52 57.26
CA TYR A 4 27.15 7.21 56.39
C TYR A 4 27.83 7.88 55.19
N HIS A 5 29.07 8.35 55.35
CA HIS A 5 29.83 8.93 54.24
C HIS A 5 30.49 7.87 53.34
N GLU A 6 30.86 6.71 53.88
CA GLU A 6 31.36 5.58 53.10
C GLU A 6 30.25 4.91 52.28
N ASN A 7 29.07 4.67 52.87
CA ASN A 7 27.91 4.12 52.14
C ASN A 7 27.47 5.05 51.00
N LYS A 8 27.42 6.38 51.24
CA LYS A 8 27.05 7.34 50.19
C LYS A 8 28.05 7.37 49.03
N LYS A 9 29.35 7.29 49.31
CA LYS A 9 30.40 7.22 48.27
C LYS A 9 30.37 5.90 47.49
N HIS A 10 30.03 4.79 48.15
CA HIS A 10 29.89 3.48 47.52
C HIS A 10 28.65 3.44 46.61
N ASP A 11 27.51 3.97 47.07
CA ASP A 11 26.28 4.10 46.28
C ASP A 11 26.49 5.03 45.07
N ASP A 12 27.21 6.14 45.24
CA ASP A 12 27.54 7.05 44.15
C ASP A 12 28.46 6.38 43.10
N LEU A 13 29.44 5.58 43.52
CA LEU A 13 30.34 4.86 42.61
C LEU A 13 29.63 3.72 41.85
N ASN A 14 28.77 2.96 42.52
CA ASN A 14 27.97 1.90 41.89
C ASN A 14 26.95 2.46 40.89
N ASN A 15 26.37 3.62 41.17
CA ASN A 15 25.48 4.31 40.24
C ASN A 15 26.23 4.74 38.97
N VAL A 16 27.44 5.30 39.10
CA VAL A 16 28.28 5.66 37.95
C VAL A 16 28.61 4.43 37.09
N ILE A 17 28.99 3.31 37.71
CA ILE A 17 29.25 2.05 37.00
C ILE A 17 27.99 1.57 36.27
N SER A 18 26.83 1.67 36.91
CA SER A 18 25.55 1.24 36.32
C SER A 18 25.14 2.11 35.11
N GLU A 19 25.44 3.41 35.16
CA GLU A 19 25.19 4.36 34.06
C GLU A 19 26.13 4.12 32.87
N ASP A 20 27.41 3.88 33.12
CA ASP A 20 28.39 3.55 32.08
C ASP A 20 28.04 2.24 31.36
N VAL A 21 27.65 1.22 32.13
CA VAL A 21 27.16 -0.05 31.58
C VAL A 21 25.91 0.17 30.73
N LEU A 22 24.95 0.99 31.20
CA LEU A 22 23.76 1.32 30.43
C LEU A 22 24.09 1.99 29.10
N LYS A 23 25.08 2.87 29.08
CA LYS A 23 25.54 3.52 27.85
C LYS A 23 26.07 2.50 26.85
N ILE A 24 26.93 1.57 27.31
CA ILE A 24 27.44 0.47 26.48
C ILE A 24 26.30 -0.37 25.89
N LEU A 25 25.32 -0.75 26.71
CA LEU A 25 24.17 -1.53 26.27
C LEU A 25 23.29 -0.76 25.29
N ASN A 26 23.06 0.53 25.55
CA ASN A 26 22.33 1.41 24.65
C ASN A 26 23.00 1.50 23.29
N ASP A 27 24.31 1.75 23.26
CA ASP A 27 25.08 1.89 22.02
C ASP A 27 25.08 0.59 21.22
N ARG A 28 25.16 -0.57 21.89
CA ARG A 28 25.01 -1.88 21.21
C ARG A 28 23.62 -2.07 20.63
N VAL A 29 22.55 -1.73 21.35
CA VAL A 29 21.17 -1.83 20.83
C VAL A 29 20.95 -0.86 19.66
N CYS A 30 21.49 0.36 19.73
CA CYS A 30 21.48 1.29 18.59
C CYS A 30 22.21 0.71 17.38
N THR A 31 23.37 0.09 17.59
CA THR A 31 24.13 -0.58 16.51
C THR A 31 23.35 -1.73 15.88
N LEU A 32 22.68 -2.55 16.70
CA LEU A 32 21.82 -3.64 16.23
C LEU A 32 20.67 -3.13 15.34
N TYR A 33 19.98 -2.07 15.76
CA TYR A 33 18.90 -1.47 14.98
C TYR A 33 19.43 -0.76 13.72
N TYR A 34 20.57 -0.07 13.81
CA TYR A 34 21.24 0.52 12.66
C TYR A 34 21.61 -0.56 11.63
N PHE A 35 22.19 -1.68 12.07
CA PHE A 35 22.48 -2.83 11.20
C PHE A 35 21.22 -3.36 10.50
N ARG A 36 20.10 -3.50 11.23
CA ARG A 36 18.82 -3.95 10.66
C ARG A 36 18.27 -2.98 9.62
N ASP A 37 18.26 -1.70 9.94
CA ASP A 37 17.58 -0.64 9.16
C ASP A 37 18.42 -0.20 7.96
N HIS A 38 19.75 -0.28 8.06
CA HIS A 38 20.72 0.07 7.03
C HIS A 38 21.41 -1.16 6.42
N TYR A 39 20.78 -2.34 6.53
CA TYR A 39 21.33 -3.61 6.06
C TYR A 39 21.76 -3.52 4.59
N PHE A 40 20.92 -2.93 3.74
CA PHE A 40 21.13 -2.80 2.30
C PHE A 40 22.09 -1.68 1.87
N GLU A 41 22.61 -0.88 2.81
CA GLU A 41 23.73 0.02 2.51
C GLU A 41 25.06 -0.73 2.47
N ASN A 42 25.15 -1.82 3.24
CA ASN A 42 26.40 -2.55 3.45
C ASN A 42 26.38 -3.97 2.88
N HIS A 43 25.21 -4.45 2.40
CA HIS A 43 25.04 -5.78 1.83
C HIS A 43 24.35 -5.68 0.46
N ASP A 44 24.85 -6.45 -0.50
CA ASP A 44 24.24 -6.58 -1.82
C ASP A 44 22.83 -7.20 -1.73
N LEU A 45 21.94 -6.86 -2.66
CA LEU A 45 20.59 -7.40 -2.78
C LEU A 45 20.58 -8.92 -2.98
N ASN A 46 21.67 -9.50 -3.48
CA ASN A 46 21.84 -10.95 -3.54
C ASN A 46 21.85 -11.60 -2.14
N ASN A 47 22.18 -10.85 -1.09
CA ASN A 47 22.21 -11.29 0.31
C ASN A 47 20.90 -11.00 1.06
N SER A 48 19.85 -10.49 0.39
CA SER A 48 18.56 -10.20 1.05
C SER A 48 17.97 -11.41 1.75
N ILE A 49 18.17 -12.62 1.22
CA ILE A 49 17.67 -13.87 1.81
C ILE A 49 18.30 -14.18 3.17
N ASN A 50 19.52 -13.70 3.43
CA ASN A 50 20.24 -13.93 4.68
C ASN A 50 19.94 -12.88 5.74
N ARG A 51 19.30 -11.76 5.37
CA ARG A 51 19.08 -10.59 6.25
C ARG A 51 18.57 -10.96 7.64
N ASN A 52 17.51 -11.77 7.72
CA ASN A 52 16.92 -12.14 9.01
C ASN A 52 17.87 -12.99 9.86
N ARG A 53 18.63 -13.90 9.24
CA ARG A 53 19.66 -14.71 9.91
C ARG A 53 20.78 -13.82 10.45
N ASP A 54 21.25 -12.86 9.66
CA ASP A 54 22.35 -11.98 10.05
C ASP A 54 21.93 -11.05 11.20
N ILE A 55 20.69 -10.56 11.19
CA ILE A 55 20.10 -9.82 12.33
C ILE A 55 20.01 -10.70 13.58
N GLU A 56 19.64 -11.98 13.44
CA GLU A 56 19.60 -12.92 14.56
C GLU A 56 20.99 -13.16 15.16
N VAL A 57 22.05 -13.20 14.34
CA VAL A 57 23.45 -13.31 14.83
C VAL A 57 23.83 -12.07 15.64
N GLU A 58 23.61 -10.87 15.11
CA GLU A 58 23.86 -9.60 15.81
C GLU A 58 23.03 -9.48 17.11
N LEU A 59 21.81 -10.03 17.11
CA LEU A 59 20.98 -10.11 18.31
C LEU A 59 21.63 -11.01 19.37
N GLN A 60 22.13 -12.19 19.02
CA GLN A 60 22.77 -13.09 20.00
C GLN A 60 23.99 -12.45 20.66
N GLU A 61 24.83 -11.77 19.88
CA GLU A 61 25.97 -11.02 20.41
C GLU A 61 25.54 -9.88 21.33
N THR A 62 24.48 -9.17 20.98
CA THR A 62 23.89 -8.13 21.82
C THR A 62 23.40 -8.73 23.15
N LEU A 63 22.70 -9.86 23.12
CA LEU A 63 22.19 -10.53 24.33
C LEU A 63 23.31 -11.09 25.21
N ALA A 64 24.45 -11.51 24.62
CA ALA A 64 25.62 -11.91 25.37
C ALA A 64 26.18 -10.77 26.23
N LEU A 65 26.16 -9.53 25.73
CA LEU A 65 26.54 -8.35 26.52
C LEU A 65 25.57 -8.06 27.67
N PHE A 66 24.26 -8.20 27.44
CA PHE A 66 23.27 -8.11 28.53
C PHE A 66 23.51 -9.17 29.61
N THR A 67 23.92 -10.37 29.22
CA THR A 67 24.24 -11.45 30.16
C THR A 67 25.48 -11.12 30.97
N LYS A 68 26.53 -10.61 30.31
CA LYS A 68 27.79 -10.19 30.94
C LYS A 68 27.60 -9.12 32.02
N TYR A 69 26.73 -8.15 31.77
CA TYR A 69 26.55 -6.99 32.65
C TYR A 69 25.31 -7.06 33.56
N LYS A 70 24.63 -8.22 33.61
CA LYS A 70 23.38 -8.38 34.36
C LYS A 70 23.50 -7.97 35.84
N ASP A 71 24.62 -8.28 36.47
CA ASP A 71 24.86 -8.05 37.90
C ASP A 71 25.38 -6.64 38.20
N CYS A 72 25.63 -5.82 37.17
CA CYS A 72 26.11 -4.44 37.30
C CYS A 72 24.98 -3.40 37.29
N ILE A 73 23.71 -3.82 37.34
CA ILE A 73 22.54 -2.96 37.15
C ILE A 73 21.76 -2.79 38.46
N GLU A 74 21.92 -1.61 39.05
CA GLU A 74 21.19 -1.20 40.25
C GLU A 74 20.03 -0.23 39.94
N ASN A 75 19.24 0.10 40.95
CA ASN A 75 18.29 1.21 40.83
C ASN A 75 19.09 2.52 40.86
N PRO A 76 18.75 3.56 40.07
CA PRO A 76 17.48 3.78 39.37
C PRO A 76 17.45 3.32 37.89
N VAL A 77 18.58 2.89 37.34
CA VAL A 77 18.76 2.64 35.90
C VAL A 77 18.07 1.38 35.36
N ARG A 78 17.54 0.55 36.26
CA ARG A 78 16.93 -0.75 35.96
C ARG A 78 15.77 -0.68 34.97
N ALA A 79 14.96 0.39 34.97
CA ALA A 79 13.87 0.57 34.01
C ALA A 79 14.40 0.62 32.56
N LYS A 80 15.42 1.45 32.33
CA LYS A 80 16.07 1.60 31.02
C LYS A 80 16.81 0.33 30.60
N TYR A 81 17.42 -0.40 31.54
CA TYR A 81 18.02 -1.71 31.26
C TYR A 81 16.98 -2.72 30.72
N TYR A 82 15.84 -2.85 31.41
CA TYR A 82 14.77 -3.75 30.95
C TYR A 82 14.20 -3.32 29.60
N TYR A 83 14.03 -2.02 29.38
CA TYR A 83 13.65 -1.47 28.09
C TYR A 83 14.64 -1.86 26.99
N LEU A 84 15.93 -1.61 27.18
CA LEU A 84 16.96 -1.88 26.15
C LEU A 84 17.04 -3.37 25.81
N ARG A 85 16.97 -4.24 26.83
CA ARG A 85 16.98 -5.69 26.61
C ARG A 85 15.73 -6.17 25.89
N GLY A 86 14.56 -5.66 26.30
CA GLY A 86 13.28 -5.96 25.63
C GLY A 86 13.27 -5.48 24.18
N ARG A 87 13.76 -4.26 23.93
CA ARG A 87 13.95 -3.68 22.60
C ARG A 87 14.89 -4.52 21.72
N ALA A 88 16.00 -5.03 22.28
CA ALA A 88 16.89 -5.94 21.56
C ALA A 88 16.14 -7.19 21.10
N LEU A 89 15.42 -7.86 22.00
CA LEU A 89 14.61 -9.04 21.68
C LEU A 89 13.48 -8.75 20.67
N ASN A 90 13.03 -7.50 20.59
CA ASN A 90 12.06 -7.01 19.61
C ASN A 90 12.65 -6.69 18.23
N VAL A 91 13.94 -6.87 17.97
CA VAL A 91 14.53 -6.49 16.67
C VAL A 91 13.97 -7.31 15.50
N VAL A 92 13.64 -8.58 15.75
CA VAL A 92 13.10 -9.52 14.75
C VAL A 92 11.57 -9.46 14.66
N PRO A 93 10.96 -9.82 13.52
CA PRO A 93 9.50 -9.79 13.36
C PRO A 93 8.72 -10.75 14.27
N ARG A 94 9.37 -11.80 14.80
CA ARG A 94 8.72 -12.81 15.64
C ARG A 94 8.38 -12.27 17.02
N TYR A 95 7.22 -12.65 17.55
CA TYR A 95 6.86 -12.39 18.94
C TYR A 95 7.83 -13.07 19.93
N SER A 96 8.13 -12.37 21.02
CA SER A 96 8.94 -12.85 22.14
C SER A 96 8.24 -12.54 23.46
N LYS A 97 7.81 -13.59 24.18
CA LYS A 97 7.22 -13.43 25.52
C LYS A 97 8.20 -12.78 26.51
N GLU A 98 9.50 -13.07 26.37
CA GLU A 98 10.53 -12.46 27.21
C GLU A 98 10.64 -10.95 26.95
N ALA A 99 10.52 -10.50 25.70
CA ALA A 99 10.50 -9.07 25.38
C ALA A 99 9.31 -8.38 26.05
N GLU A 100 8.11 -8.98 25.94
CA GLU A 100 6.89 -8.48 26.58
C GLU A 100 7.06 -8.33 28.10
N ASP A 101 7.59 -9.36 28.78
CA ASP A 101 7.77 -9.36 30.23
C ASP A 101 8.80 -8.31 30.69
N LEU A 102 9.89 -8.13 29.93
CA LEU A 102 10.90 -7.11 30.21
C LEU A 102 10.36 -5.69 30.00
N LEU A 103 9.69 -5.46 28.88
CA LEU A 103 9.09 -4.16 28.56
C LEU A 103 7.99 -3.80 29.57
N SER A 104 7.18 -4.78 29.98
CA SER A 104 6.18 -4.62 31.05
C SER A 104 6.81 -4.25 32.39
N LYS A 105 8.01 -4.78 32.72
CA LYS A 105 8.75 -4.36 33.91
C LYS A 105 9.30 -2.95 33.76
N ALA A 106 9.80 -2.58 32.59
CA ALA A 106 10.32 -1.24 32.32
C ALA A 106 9.27 -0.16 32.60
N ILE A 107 8.06 -0.29 32.02
CA ILE A 107 6.98 0.68 32.21
C ILE A 107 6.41 0.71 33.64
N LYS A 108 6.56 -0.37 34.42
CA LYS A 108 6.15 -0.40 35.84
C LYS A 108 7.13 0.38 36.72
N LEU A 109 8.43 0.32 36.38
CA LEU A 109 9.48 1.05 37.09
C LEU A 109 9.53 2.51 36.68
N ASP A 110 9.35 2.79 35.39
CA ASP A 110 9.25 4.14 34.86
C ASP A 110 8.09 4.25 33.85
N PRO A 111 6.89 4.65 34.32
CA PRO A 111 5.74 4.83 33.45
C PRO A 111 5.93 5.92 32.38
N LYS A 112 6.87 6.87 32.57
CA LYS A 112 7.11 7.97 31.63
C LYS A 112 8.07 7.58 30.50
N LEU A 113 8.62 6.37 30.51
CA LEU A 113 9.53 5.89 29.46
C LEU A 113 8.74 5.55 28.18
N VAL A 114 8.56 6.56 27.32
CA VAL A 114 7.75 6.53 26.09
C VAL A 114 8.21 5.44 25.13
N GLU A 115 9.51 5.23 25.00
CA GLU A 115 10.10 4.21 24.13
C GLU A 115 9.74 2.80 24.59
N ALA A 116 9.63 2.56 25.90
CA ALA A 116 9.22 1.25 26.41
C ALA A 116 7.75 0.95 26.11
N TRP A 117 6.87 1.96 26.17
CA TRP A 117 5.49 1.82 25.72
C TRP A 117 5.38 1.52 24.23
N ASN A 118 6.18 2.19 23.39
CA ASN A 118 6.22 1.93 21.96
C ASN A 118 6.67 0.51 21.65
N GLU A 119 7.78 0.07 22.24
CA GLU A 119 8.30 -1.28 22.07
C GLU A 119 7.33 -2.35 22.59
N LEU A 120 6.64 -2.10 23.72
CA LEU A 120 5.62 -3.01 24.23
C LEU A 120 4.43 -3.11 23.27
N GLY A 121 4.02 -1.97 22.70
CA GLY A 121 2.96 -1.93 21.70
C GLY A 121 3.31 -2.72 20.44
N GLU A 122 4.54 -2.60 19.95
CA GLU A 122 5.04 -3.41 18.83
C GLU A 122 5.11 -4.90 19.18
N CYS A 123 5.51 -5.24 20.41
CA CYS A 123 5.52 -6.62 20.89
C CYS A 123 4.11 -7.23 20.91
N TYR A 124 3.11 -6.51 21.41
CA TYR A 124 1.71 -6.95 21.38
C TYR A 124 1.18 -7.08 19.96
N TRP A 125 1.57 -6.19 19.05
CA TRP A 125 1.16 -6.28 17.66
C TRP A 125 1.72 -7.53 16.98
N LYS A 126 2.99 -7.90 17.23
CA LYS A 126 3.56 -9.17 16.75
C LYS A 126 2.84 -10.41 17.30
N ASN A 127 2.14 -10.28 18.42
CA ASN A 127 1.29 -11.32 19.00
C ASN A 127 -0.19 -11.21 18.56
N ASP A 128 -0.48 -10.40 17.54
CA ASP A 128 -1.83 -10.08 17.04
C ASP A 128 -2.79 -9.50 18.10
N ASN A 129 -2.26 -9.03 19.24
CA ASN A 129 -3.04 -8.38 20.28
C ASN A 129 -3.18 -6.87 19.98
N LEU A 130 -3.95 -6.55 18.94
CA LEU A 130 -4.10 -5.19 18.42
C LEU A 130 -4.71 -4.22 19.45
N LYS A 131 -5.53 -4.72 20.38
CA LYS A 131 -6.13 -3.91 21.46
C LYS A 131 -5.09 -3.40 22.43
N GLU A 132 -4.24 -4.30 22.96
CA GLU A 132 -3.18 -3.89 23.89
C GLU A 132 -2.08 -3.09 23.18
N ALA A 133 -1.79 -3.39 21.91
CA ALA A 133 -0.91 -2.55 21.10
C ALA A 133 -1.42 -1.10 21.03
N THR A 134 -2.70 -0.92 20.70
CA THR A 134 -3.35 0.39 20.64
C THR A 134 -3.30 1.12 21.99
N ASN A 135 -3.55 0.42 23.09
CA ASN A 135 -3.47 0.97 24.45
C ASN A 135 -2.05 1.47 24.76
N CYS A 136 -1.03 0.68 24.44
CA CYS A 136 0.37 1.05 24.67
C CYS A 136 0.76 2.32 23.89
N PHE A 137 0.41 2.41 22.61
CA PHE A 137 0.73 3.61 21.80
C PHE A 137 -0.03 4.85 22.28
N ASN A 138 -1.29 4.71 22.72
CA ASN A 138 -2.03 5.82 23.32
C ASN A 138 -1.42 6.28 24.65
N LYS A 139 -0.95 5.33 25.48
CA LYS A 139 -0.23 5.65 26.72
C LYS A 139 1.09 6.36 26.45
N ALA A 140 1.85 5.94 25.44
CA ALA A 140 3.05 6.64 25.00
C ALA A 140 2.75 8.12 24.66
N LEU A 141 1.70 8.38 23.86
CA LEU A 141 1.29 9.73 23.49
C LEU A 141 0.76 10.59 24.65
N LEU A 142 0.27 9.97 25.72
CA LEU A 142 -0.14 10.68 26.93
C LEU A 142 1.06 11.31 27.65
N TYR A 143 2.22 10.65 27.61
CA TYR A 143 3.44 11.15 28.24
C TYR A 143 4.22 12.09 27.31
N GLU A 144 4.41 11.70 26.05
CA GLU A 144 5.10 12.51 25.06
C GLU A 144 4.61 12.23 23.65
N LYS A 145 4.27 13.30 22.91
CA LYS A 145 3.91 13.19 21.51
C LYS A 145 5.12 12.79 20.67
N ASN A 146 5.06 11.64 20.01
CA ASN A 146 6.18 11.10 19.24
C ASN A 146 5.71 10.45 17.92
N LYS A 147 6.61 10.42 16.91
CA LYS A 147 6.29 9.91 15.57
C LYS A 147 6.04 8.39 15.54
N ILE A 148 6.69 7.62 16.42
CA ILE A 148 6.57 6.15 16.44
C ILE A 148 5.14 5.73 16.79
N SER A 149 4.61 6.23 17.91
CA SER A 149 3.23 5.94 18.33
C SER A 149 2.22 6.41 17.28
N LEU A 150 2.41 7.60 16.71
CA LEU A 150 1.50 8.15 15.68
C LEU A 150 1.47 7.27 14.42
N ARG A 151 2.64 6.83 13.92
CA ARG A 151 2.71 5.91 12.78
C ARG A 151 1.98 4.60 13.07
N ASN A 152 2.20 4.03 14.25
CA ASN A 152 1.62 2.74 14.64
C ASN A 152 0.10 2.84 14.85
N LEU A 153 -0.39 3.89 15.52
CA LEU A 153 -1.83 4.17 15.66
C LEU A 153 -2.48 4.46 14.31
N SER A 154 -1.79 5.15 13.40
CA SER A 154 -2.23 5.38 12.03
C SER A 154 -2.51 4.06 11.31
N MET A 155 -1.60 3.09 11.40
CA MET A 155 -1.79 1.76 10.81
C MET A 155 -2.91 0.97 11.48
N LEU A 156 -2.93 0.91 12.82
CA LEU A 156 -3.94 0.17 13.59
C LEU A 156 -5.36 0.72 13.35
N ALA A 157 -5.51 2.05 13.34
CA ALA A 157 -6.80 2.69 13.08
C ALA A 157 -7.38 2.24 11.72
N ARG A 158 -6.55 2.16 10.67
CA ARG A 158 -7.01 1.75 9.33
C ARG A 158 -7.25 0.25 9.18
N GLN A 159 -6.65 -0.56 10.04
CA GLN A 159 -6.85 -2.02 10.05
C GLN A 159 -8.01 -2.44 10.97
N ASN A 160 -8.48 -1.54 11.83
CA ASN A 160 -9.53 -1.86 12.77
C ASN A 160 -10.80 -2.30 12.04
N ASN A 161 -11.34 -3.45 12.43
CA ASN A 161 -12.57 -3.99 11.88
C ASN A 161 -13.71 -3.01 12.13
N ALA A 162 -14.41 -2.62 11.07
CA ALA A 162 -15.55 -1.73 11.15
C ALA A 162 -16.84 -2.52 10.91
N SER A 163 -17.83 -2.30 11.77
CA SER A 163 -19.14 -2.95 11.70
C SER A 163 -20.00 -2.38 10.58
N ASN A 164 -19.73 -1.14 10.15
CA ASN A 164 -20.45 -0.45 9.10
C ASN A 164 -19.51 0.51 8.31
N GLN A 165 -20.05 1.13 7.27
CA GLN A 165 -19.29 2.04 6.39
C GLN A 165 -18.86 3.34 7.10
N GLU A 166 -19.69 3.88 7.99
CA GLU A 166 -19.40 5.13 8.71
C GLU A 166 -18.22 4.94 9.67
N GLU A 167 -18.21 3.85 10.43
CA GLU A 167 -17.11 3.48 11.31
C GLU A 167 -15.82 3.26 10.51
N ARG A 168 -15.92 2.62 9.34
CA ARG A 168 -14.77 2.44 8.43
C ARG A 168 -14.21 3.78 7.96
N GLN A 169 -15.07 4.70 7.55
CA GLN A 169 -14.66 6.04 7.14
C GLN A 169 -13.97 6.78 8.28
N LYS A 170 -14.56 6.77 9.49
CA LYS A 170 -13.97 7.39 10.68
C LYS A 170 -12.61 6.80 11.04
N ASN A 171 -12.48 5.48 10.98
CA ASN A 171 -11.23 4.76 11.23
C ASN A 171 -10.13 5.19 10.23
N VAL A 172 -10.49 5.31 8.95
CA VAL A 172 -9.58 5.75 7.89
C VAL A 172 -9.17 7.21 8.05
N GLU A 173 -10.12 8.11 8.35
CA GLU A 173 -9.85 9.53 8.61
C GLU A 173 -8.96 9.72 9.84
N THR A 174 -9.23 8.98 10.92
CA THR A 174 -8.40 8.98 12.13
C THR A 174 -6.97 8.54 11.81
N GLY A 175 -6.82 7.45 11.06
CA GLY A 175 -5.50 6.96 10.66
C GLY A 175 -4.75 7.95 9.76
N LEU A 176 -5.45 8.66 8.87
CA LEU A 176 -4.86 9.71 8.05
C LEU A 176 -4.38 10.91 8.87
N ASN A 177 -5.12 11.30 9.91
CA ASN A 177 -4.71 12.39 10.80
C ASN A 177 -3.44 12.02 11.58
N TYR A 178 -3.39 10.83 12.19
CA TYR A 178 -2.18 10.36 12.85
C TYR A 178 -0.96 10.31 11.92
N ALA A 179 -1.14 9.88 10.67
CA ALA A 179 -0.04 9.85 9.70
C ALA A 179 0.47 11.25 9.35
N LYS A 180 -0.43 12.22 9.18
CA LYS A 180 -0.07 13.63 8.95
C LYS A 180 0.68 14.21 10.15
N GLU A 181 0.22 13.94 11.36
CA GLU A 181 0.88 14.40 12.58
C GLU A 181 2.28 13.80 12.73
N ALA A 182 2.48 12.52 12.36
CA ALA A 182 3.80 11.91 12.39
C ALA A 182 4.80 12.64 11.46
N VAL A 183 4.37 12.96 10.23
CA VAL A 183 5.17 13.74 9.28
C VAL A 183 5.41 15.17 9.77
N GLN A 184 4.44 15.79 10.45
CA GLN A 184 4.60 17.14 11.00
C GLN A 184 5.65 17.19 12.11
N LEU A 185 5.79 16.12 12.92
CA LEU A 185 6.83 16.04 13.94
C LEU A 185 8.22 15.89 13.33
N ASP A 186 8.34 15.13 12.25
CA ASP A 186 9.61 14.92 11.55
C ASP A 186 9.40 14.78 10.03
N PRO A 187 9.51 15.88 9.27
CA PRO A 187 9.38 15.86 7.81
C PRO A 187 10.47 15.09 7.08
N HIS A 188 11.56 14.71 7.75
CA HIS A 188 12.66 13.93 7.19
C HIS A 188 12.49 12.42 7.41
N ASP A 189 11.55 11.99 8.25
CA ASP A 189 11.29 10.58 8.52
C ASP A 189 10.56 9.91 7.34
N GLY A 190 11.31 9.19 6.50
CA GLY A 190 10.74 8.51 5.34
C GLY A 190 9.66 7.48 5.69
N LEU A 191 9.78 6.82 6.84
CA LEU A 191 8.76 5.88 7.33
C LEU A 191 7.42 6.60 7.59
N SER A 192 7.43 7.80 8.19
CA SER A 192 6.21 8.61 8.37
C SER A 192 5.56 8.96 7.04
N TRP A 193 6.36 9.30 6.03
CA TRP A 193 5.87 9.55 4.67
C TRP A 193 5.27 8.31 4.01
N ALA A 194 5.89 7.13 4.18
CA ALA A 194 5.35 5.88 3.68
C ALA A 194 4.00 5.53 4.36
N ILE A 195 3.90 5.76 5.66
CA ILE A 195 2.66 5.58 6.40
C ILE A 195 1.58 6.59 5.97
N LEU A 196 1.95 7.83 5.66
CA LEU A 196 1.04 8.83 5.09
C LEU A 196 0.54 8.45 3.70
N ALA A 197 1.42 7.91 2.85
CA ALA A 197 1.03 7.37 1.56
C ALA A 197 0.02 6.22 1.71
N ASN A 198 0.29 5.25 2.58
CA ASN A 198 -0.64 4.17 2.91
C ASN A 198 -1.98 4.72 3.43
N ALA A 199 -1.96 5.80 4.22
CA ALA A 199 -3.18 6.43 4.73
C ALA A 199 -4.00 7.11 3.64
N HIS A 200 -3.36 7.80 2.70
CA HIS A 200 -4.01 8.35 1.51
C HIS A 200 -4.61 7.24 0.64
N LEU A 201 -3.90 6.12 0.45
CA LEU A 201 -4.41 4.97 -0.28
C LEU A 201 -5.67 4.39 0.37
N SER A 202 -5.67 4.20 1.69
CA SER A 202 -6.87 3.78 2.43
C SER A 202 -7.99 4.81 2.34
N SER A 203 -7.69 6.11 2.37
CA SER A 203 -8.68 7.18 2.23
C SER A 203 -9.34 7.17 0.86
N PHE A 204 -8.56 6.93 -0.19
CA PHE A 204 -9.08 6.81 -1.56
C PHE A 204 -10.08 5.66 -1.70
N PHE A 205 -9.76 4.48 -1.15
CA PHE A 205 -10.63 3.30 -1.24
C PHE A 205 -11.70 3.20 -0.16
N GLY A 206 -11.51 3.84 1.00
CA GLY A 206 -12.39 3.73 2.16
C GLY A 206 -13.39 4.87 2.31
N VAL A 207 -13.09 6.04 1.74
CA VAL A 207 -13.89 7.26 1.91
C VAL A 207 -14.46 7.75 0.58
N THR A 208 -13.59 8.19 -0.33
CA THR A 208 -14.00 8.71 -1.63
C THR A 208 -12.84 8.60 -2.61
N GLN A 209 -13.13 8.08 -3.81
CA GLN A 209 -12.17 7.92 -4.90
C GLN A 209 -11.86 9.28 -5.57
N ASN A 210 -11.28 10.22 -4.82
CA ASN A 210 -10.84 11.50 -5.33
C ASN A 210 -9.44 11.36 -5.99
N PRO A 211 -9.28 11.67 -7.28
CA PRO A 211 -7.97 11.58 -7.96
C PRO A 211 -6.86 12.39 -7.28
N LYS A 212 -7.20 13.49 -6.60
CA LYS A 212 -6.24 14.28 -5.81
C LYS A 212 -5.61 13.44 -4.69
N THR A 213 -6.36 12.53 -4.08
CA THR A 213 -5.88 11.67 -3.00
C THR A 213 -4.83 10.68 -3.50
N LEU A 214 -4.99 10.11 -4.71
CA LEU A 214 -3.97 9.24 -5.30
C LEU A 214 -2.70 10.00 -5.68
N LYS A 215 -2.82 11.23 -6.20
CA LYS A 215 -1.66 12.11 -6.41
C LYS A 215 -0.90 12.38 -5.11
N GLN A 216 -1.63 12.65 -4.03
CA GLN A 216 -1.02 12.81 -2.69
C GLN A 216 -0.34 11.52 -2.21
N CYS A 217 -0.96 10.36 -2.44
CA CYS A 217 -0.38 9.05 -2.14
C CYS A 217 0.97 8.84 -2.83
N LEU A 218 1.01 8.98 -4.17
CA LEU A 218 2.24 8.81 -4.95
C LEU A 218 3.32 9.85 -4.60
N SER A 219 2.92 11.09 -4.33
CA SER A 219 3.84 12.13 -3.85
C SER A 219 4.43 11.78 -2.49
N ALA A 220 3.66 11.22 -1.57
CA ALA A 220 4.14 10.80 -0.26
C ALA A 220 5.11 9.61 -0.36
N TYR A 221 4.86 8.63 -1.24
CA TYR A 221 5.86 7.59 -1.51
C TYR A 221 7.16 8.15 -2.10
N THR A 222 7.06 9.10 -3.03
CA THR A 222 8.24 9.74 -3.62
C THR A 222 9.07 10.46 -2.57
N GLN A 223 8.41 11.08 -1.58
CA GLN A 223 9.09 11.71 -0.46
C GLN A 223 9.70 10.69 0.51
N ALA A 224 9.00 9.57 0.76
CA ALA A 224 9.53 8.46 1.57
C ALA A 224 10.80 7.85 0.96
N GLU A 225 10.85 7.68 -0.36
CA GLU A 225 12.01 7.10 -1.06
C GLU A 225 13.29 7.96 -1.03
N LYS A 226 13.24 9.19 -0.50
CA LYS A 226 14.43 10.01 -0.24
C LYS A 226 15.20 9.54 0.99
N ASP A 227 14.53 8.86 1.91
CA ASP A 227 15.13 8.26 3.10
C ASP A 227 15.62 6.85 2.79
N ILE A 228 16.85 6.54 3.23
CA ILE A 228 17.52 5.29 2.87
C ILE A 228 16.84 4.06 3.48
N VAL A 229 16.30 4.18 4.69
CA VAL A 229 15.62 3.10 5.39
C VAL A 229 14.26 2.84 4.72
N ALA A 230 13.47 3.90 4.52
CA ALA A 230 12.16 3.77 3.91
C ALA A 230 12.25 3.25 2.46
N LYS A 231 13.20 3.74 1.66
CA LYS A 231 13.40 3.27 0.27
C LYS A 231 13.72 1.78 0.18
N THR A 232 14.28 1.18 1.22
CA THR A 232 14.64 -0.25 1.26
C THR A 232 13.60 -1.11 2.00
N THR A 233 12.46 -0.51 2.36
CA THR A 233 11.38 -1.20 3.05
C THR A 233 10.44 -1.89 2.03
N PRO A 234 10.25 -3.22 2.08
CA PRO A 234 9.53 -3.97 1.04
C PRO A 234 8.03 -3.60 0.92
N ASP A 235 7.35 -3.33 2.04
CA ASP A 235 5.93 -2.98 2.07
C ASP A 235 5.62 -1.63 1.42
N LEU A 236 6.57 -0.68 1.43
CA LEU A 236 6.47 0.57 0.67
C LEU A 236 6.30 0.24 -0.82
N HIS A 237 7.22 -0.55 -1.37
CA HIS A 237 7.23 -0.90 -2.79
C HIS A 237 6.00 -1.70 -3.19
N TYR A 238 5.56 -2.63 -2.34
CA TYR A 238 4.35 -3.39 -2.61
C TYR A 238 3.11 -2.48 -2.69
N ASN A 239 2.87 -1.62 -1.68
CA ASN A 239 1.69 -0.76 -1.66
C ASN A 239 1.75 0.34 -2.74
N LYS A 240 2.96 0.84 -3.06
CA LYS A 240 3.20 1.70 -4.22
C LYS A 240 2.84 0.98 -5.53
N GLY A 241 3.24 -0.29 -5.68
CA GLY A 241 2.89 -1.13 -6.82
C GLY A 241 1.39 -1.34 -6.99
N ILE A 242 0.66 -1.56 -5.89
CA ILE A 242 -0.82 -1.64 -5.90
C ILE A 242 -1.43 -0.31 -6.39
N THR A 243 -0.90 0.82 -5.91
CA THR A 243 -1.37 2.16 -6.29
C THR A 243 -1.13 2.42 -7.78
N LEU A 244 0.08 2.16 -8.25
CA LEU A 244 0.47 2.34 -9.66
C LEU A 244 -0.31 1.41 -10.60
N LYS A 245 -0.58 0.17 -10.17
CA LYS A 245 -1.43 -0.75 -10.93
C LYS A 245 -2.84 -0.17 -11.11
N TYR A 246 -3.42 0.41 -10.06
CA TYR A 246 -4.75 1.01 -10.12
C TYR A 246 -4.78 2.24 -11.06
N GLU A 247 -3.72 3.06 -11.05
CA GLU A 247 -3.53 4.18 -11.98
C GLU A 247 -3.11 3.74 -13.40
N GLU A 248 -3.01 2.42 -13.65
CA GLU A 248 -2.64 1.83 -14.95
C GLU A 248 -1.21 2.19 -15.40
N GLU A 249 -0.35 2.59 -14.45
CA GLU A 249 1.10 2.79 -14.60
C GLU A 249 1.83 1.43 -14.52
N PHE A 250 1.53 0.55 -15.47
CA PHE A 250 1.86 -0.87 -15.40
C PHE A 250 3.35 -1.19 -15.28
N LYS A 251 4.21 -0.46 -16.01
CA LYS A 251 5.67 -0.66 -15.94
C LYS A 251 6.19 -0.38 -14.53
N LEU A 252 5.83 0.78 -13.98
CA LEU A 252 6.24 1.20 -12.64
C LEU A 252 5.66 0.27 -11.56
N ALA A 253 4.44 -0.25 -11.76
CA ALA A 253 3.85 -1.24 -10.87
C ALA A 253 4.67 -2.56 -10.85
N LEU A 254 5.06 -3.08 -12.02
CA LEU A 254 5.91 -4.27 -12.15
C LEU A 254 7.29 -4.06 -11.50
N GLU A 255 7.91 -2.90 -11.69
CA GLU A 255 9.17 -2.51 -11.03
C GLU A 255 9.02 -2.44 -9.51
N SER A 256 7.92 -1.87 -9.02
CA SER A 256 7.65 -1.76 -7.59
C SER A 256 7.45 -3.15 -6.96
N PHE A 257 6.66 -4.04 -7.57
CA PHE A 257 6.54 -5.43 -7.06
C PHE A 257 7.88 -6.18 -7.12
N ASN A 258 8.70 -5.93 -8.15
CA ASN A 258 10.04 -6.50 -8.23
C ASN A 258 10.94 -6.02 -7.09
N ASN A 259 10.94 -4.72 -6.79
CA ASN A 259 11.72 -4.15 -5.69
C ASN A 259 11.28 -4.71 -4.34
N ALA A 260 9.98 -4.86 -4.10
CA ALA A 260 9.46 -5.50 -2.90
C ALA A 260 10.00 -6.94 -2.73
N SER A 261 10.02 -7.73 -3.81
CA SER A 261 10.61 -9.08 -3.80
C SER A 261 12.13 -9.10 -3.64
N LEU A 262 12.84 -8.06 -4.07
CA LEU A 262 14.29 -7.96 -3.90
C LEU A 262 14.67 -7.65 -2.45
N TYR A 263 13.92 -6.77 -1.77
CA TYR A 263 14.16 -6.43 -0.38
C TYR A 263 13.67 -7.51 0.61
N ASP A 264 12.64 -8.28 0.23
CA ASP A 264 12.22 -9.46 0.98
C ASP A 264 11.93 -10.64 0.02
N PRO A 265 12.94 -11.47 -0.27
CA PRO A 265 12.78 -12.64 -1.14
C PRO A 265 11.94 -13.76 -0.55
N VAL A 266 11.68 -13.79 0.76
CA VAL A 266 10.86 -14.83 1.40
C VAL A 266 9.38 -14.45 1.36
N TRP A 267 9.08 -13.15 1.26
CA TRP A 267 7.73 -12.64 1.09
C TRP A 267 7.20 -12.92 -0.33
N GLU A 268 6.28 -13.89 -0.43
CA GLU A 268 5.68 -14.34 -1.70
C GLU A 268 4.67 -13.38 -2.37
N PRO A 269 3.80 -12.64 -1.66
CA PRO A 269 2.77 -11.78 -2.25
C PRO A 269 3.24 -10.84 -3.37
N PRO A 270 4.39 -10.13 -3.29
CA PRO A 270 4.85 -9.29 -4.39
C PRO A 270 5.21 -10.10 -5.65
N LYS A 271 5.78 -11.29 -5.50
CA LYS A 271 6.08 -12.19 -6.64
C LYS A 271 4.80 -12.65 -7.32
N ILE A 272 3.79 -13.02 -6.51
CA ILE A 272 2.46 -13.39 -6.98
C ILE A 272 1.84 -12.23 -7.75
N LYS A 273 1.80 -11.02 -7.16
CA LYS A 273 1.23 -9.82 -7.81
C LYS A 273 1.94 -9.47 -9.12
N LYS A 274 3.27 -9.54 -9.16
CA LYS A 274 4.05 -9.36 -10.39
C LYS A 274 3.66 -10.37 -11.47
N LYS A 275 3.58 -11.66 -11.12
CA LYS A 275 3.19 -12.73 -12.06
C LYS A 275 1.76 -12.54 -12.57
N GLN A 276 0.82 -12.20 -11.69
CA GLN A 276 -0.57 -11.90 -12.03
C GLN A 276 -0.66 -10.73 -13.03
N LEU A 277 0.06 -9.64 -12.76
CA LEU A 277 0.07 -8.47 -13.63
C LEU A 277 0.70 -8.78 -15.00
N LEU A 278 1.80 -9.52 -15.05
CA LEU A 278 2.41 -9.96 -16.32
C LEU A 278 1.44 -10.81 -17.15
N LYS A 279 0.77 -11.77 -16.53
CA LYS A 279 -0.25 -12.61 -17.21
C LYS A 279 -1.38 -11.74 -17.76
N TYR A 280 -1.94 -10.86 -16.93
CA TYR A 280 -3.00 -9.93 -17.34
C TYR A 280 -2.60 -9.07 -18.54
N LEU A 281 -1.40 -8.48 -18.53
CA LEU A 281 -0.89 -7.66 -19.62
C LEU A 281 -0.60 -8.47 -20.89
N ASN A 282 -0.12 -9.71 -20.73
CA ASN A 282 0.06 -10.63 -21.86
C ASN A 282 -1.28 -10.93 -22.54
N ASP A 283 -2.32 -11.21 -21.74
CA ASP A 283 -3.65 -11.50 -22.23
C ASP A 283 -4.26 -10.27 -22.92
N ILE A 284 -4.12 -9.06 -22.37
CA ILE A 284 -4.55 -7.82 -23.05
C ILE A 284 -3.85 -7.67 -24.40
N ASN A 285 -2.51 -7.72 -24.41
CA ASN A 285 -1.73 -7.46 -25.61
C ASN A 285 -2.09 -8.45 -26.74
N GLU A 286 -2.25 -9.73 -26.41
CA GLU A 286 -2.69 -10.76 -27.35
C GLU A 286 -4.14 -10.55 -27.81
N LEU A 287 -5.08 -10.32 -26.89
CA LEU A 287 -6.49 -10.24 -27.22
C LEU A 287 -6.85 -8.95 -27.97
N VAL A 288 -6.17 -7.84 -27.71
CA VAL A 288 -6.32 -6.62 -28.51
C VAL A 288 -5.80 -6.83 -29.92
N SER A 289 -4.58 -7.37 -30.07
CA SER A 289 -3.97 -7.60 -31.40
C SER A 289 -4.74 -8.62 -32.27
N THR A 290 -5.47 -9.53 -31.65
CA THR A 290 -6.25 -10.58 -32.34
C THR A 290 -7.75 -10.32 -32.35
N SER A 291 -8.22 -9.17 -31.83
CA SER A 291 -9.65 -8.86 -31.67
C SER A 291 -10.41 -10.00 -30.96
N GLY A 292 -9.87 -10.46 -29.84
CA GLY A 292 -10.44 -11.53 -29.01
C GLY A 292 -10.30 -12.93 -29.60
N LYS A 293 -9.31 -13.16 -30.48
CA LYS A 293 -9.13 -14.42 -31.24
C LYS A 293 -10.38 -14.84 -32.03
N MET A 294 -11.21 -13.88 -32.43
CA MET A 294 -12.44 -14.17 -33.14
C MET A 294 -12.18 -14.59 -34.59
N LYS A 295 -12.95 -15.58 -35.06
CA LYS A 295 -12.94 -15.96 -36.49
C LYS A 295 -13.39 -14.77 -37.35
N ALA A 296 -12.69 -14.52 -38.44
CA ALA A 296 -12.94 -13.39 -39.34
C ALA A 296 -14.43 -13.22 -39.72
N LYS A 297 -15.12 -14.31 -40.12
CA LYS A 297 -16.55 -14.27 -40.47
C LYS A 297 -17.43 -13.76 -39.31
N ARG A 298 -17.17 -14.20 -38.08
CA ARG A 298 -17.92 -13.78 -36.89
C ARG A 298 -17.62 -12.32 -36.54
N LEU A 299 -16.36 -11.90 -36.67
CA LEU A 299 -15.98 -10.51 -36.47
C LEU A 299 -16.71 -9.61 -37.47
N THR A 300 -16.68 -9.93 -38.77
CA THR A 300 -17.40 -9.16 -39.80
C THR A 300 -18.89 -9.03 -39.52
N GLN A 301 -19.55 -10.11 -39.08
CA GLN A 301 -20.96 -10.08 -38.67
C GLN A 301 -21.21 -9.14 -37.49
N LEU A 302 -20.33 -9.14 -36.49
CA LEU A 302 -20.42 -8.23 -35.35
C LEU A 302 -20.23 -6.77 -35.80
N LEU A 303 -19.25 -6.48 -36.65
CA LEU A 303 -19.01 -5.14 -37.16
C LEU A 303 -20.21 -4.59 -37.94
N GLN A 304 -20.81 -5.41 -38.79
CA GLN A 304 -22.01 -5.06 -39.55
C GLN A 304 -23.25 -4.83 -38.66
N SER A 305 -23.27 -5.40 -37.45
CA SER A 305 -24.37 -5.21 -36.49
C SER A 305 -24.27 -3.93 -35.65
N ILE A 306 -23.20 -3.14 -35.82
CA ILE A 306 -23.00 -1.87 -35.13
C ILE A 306 -23.86 -0.79 -35.80
N ASP A 307 -24.90 -0.33 -35.11
CA ASP A 307 -25.85 0.69 -35.58
C ASP A 307 -25.83 1.88 -34.62
N SER A 308 -25.83 3.11 -35.14
CA SER A 308 -25.76 4.33 -34.31
C SER A 308 -26.97 4.51 -33.37
N LYS A 309 -28.08 3.77 -33.56
CA LYS A 309 -29.17 3.66 -32.57
C LYS A 309 -28.72 3.00 -31.26
N GLN A 310 -27.63 2.23 -31.28
CA GLN A 310 -27.06 1.58 -30.09
C GLN A 310 -26.35 2.56 -29.15
N LEU A 311 -26.11 3.80 -29.60
CA LEU A 311 -25.70 4.90 -28.71
C LEU A 311 -26.78 5.20 -27.65
N GLY A 312 -28.02 4.77 -27.87
CA GLY A 312 -29.12 4.96 -26.92
C GLY A 312 -29.30 6.44 -26.55
N PRO A 313 -29.26 6.82 -25.27
CA PRO A 313 -29.42 8.22 -24.85
C PRO A 313 -28.32 9.17 -25.36
N TYR A 314 -27.19 8.64 -25.86
CA TYR A 314 -26.14 9.45 -26.48
C TYR A 314 -26.40 9.76 -27.95
N SER A 315 -27.41 9.15 -28.58
CA SER A 315 -27.82 9.42 -29.97
C SER A 315 -28.63 10.72 -30.03
N GLY A 316 -27.99 11.85 -30.36
CA GLY A 316 -28.66 13.15 -30.50
C GLY A 316 -29.20 13.77 -29.21
N GLY A 317 -29.03 13.10 -28.07
CA GLY A 317 -29.40 13.55 -26.75
C GLY A 317 -28.38 14.48 -26.09
N SER A 318 -28.65 14.83 -24.84
CA SER A 318 -27.86 15.76 -24.06
C SER A 318 -27.11 15.01 -22.95
N TYR A 319 -25.77 15.00 -23.00
CA TYR A 319 -24.91 14.37 -22.00
C TYR A 319 -24.45 15.43 -20.99
N THR A 320 -24.69 15.20 -19.71
CA THR A 320 -24.09 16.04 -18.66
C THR A 320 -22.73 15.50 -18.34
N SER A 321 -21.69 16.26 -18.69
CA SER A 321 -20.30 15.93 -18.40
C SER A 321 -20.03 15.94 -16.90
N SER A 322 -18.84 15.48 -16.54
CA SER A 322 -18.36 15.53 -15.14
C SER A 322 -18.28 16.97 -14.58
N SER A 323 -18.18 17.99 -15.44
CA SER A 323 -18.19 19.40 -15.05
C SER A 323 -19.60 19.98 -14.83
N GLY A 324 -20.65 19.18 -15.05
CA GLY A 324 -22.05 19.61 -14.93
C GLY A 324 -22.60 20.31 -16.17
N GLN A 325 -21.79 20.45 -17.23
CA GLN A 325 -22.22 21.05 -18.49
C GLN A 325 -22.93 20.02 -19.36
N THR A 326 -24.02 20.43 -19.98
CA THR A 326 -24.77 19.59 -20.91
C THR A 326 -24.27 19.80 -22.33
N VAL A 327 -23.66 18.77 -22.91
CA VAL A 327 -23.06 18.77 -24.25
C VAL A 327 -23.75 17.78 -25.18
N LYS A 328 -23.61 17.99 -26.49
CA LYS A 328 -23.99 16.99 -27.50
C LYS A 328 -22.77 16.17 -27.86
N LEU A 329 -22.92 14.85 -27.85
CA LEU A 329 -21.81 13.95 -28.16
C LEU A 329 -21.74 13.68 -29.66
N LYS A 330 -20.52 13.72 -30.20
CA LYS A 330 -20.20 13.34 -31.57
C LYS A 330 -19.66 11.91 -31.60
N GLU A 331 -20.34 11.04 -32.34
CA GLU A 331 -19.85 9.68 -32.62
C GLU A 331 -18.47 9.76 -33.29
N THR A 332 -17.47 9.09 -32.70
CA THR A 332 -16.07 9.14 -33.11
C THR A 332 -15.48 7.73 -33.10
N SER A 333 -14.77 7.34 -34.16
CA SER A 333 -14.07 6.05 -34.24
C SER A 333 -12.95 5.96 -33.20
N LEU A 334 -12.63 4.75 -32.76
CA LEU A 334 -11.52 4.47 -31.84
C LEU A 334 -10.16 4.92 -32.39
N ASN A 335 -9.98 4.95 -33.71
CA ASN A 335 -8.74 5.43 -34.34
C ASN A 335 -8.58 6.95 -34.24
N ASP A 336 -9.69 7.71 -34.20
CA ASP A 336 -9.71 9.17 -34.18
C ASP A 336 -9.68 9.76 -32.76
N LEU A 337 -9.69 8.90 -31.74
CA LEU A 337 -9.51 9.31 -30.36
C LEU A 337 -8.03 9.62 -30.08
N LYS A 338 -7.80 10.65 -29.28
CA LYS A 338 -6.46 11.09 -28.86
C LYS A 338 -6.19 10.62 -27.42
N ALA A 339 -4.92 10.46 -27.05
CA ALA A 339 -4.55 10.21 -25.66
C ALA A 339 -5.09 11.31 -24.73
N GLY A 340 -5.50 10.92 -23.52
CA GLY A 340 -6.20 11.75 -22.55
C GLY A 340 -7.72 11.74 -22.74
N ILE A 341 -8.39 12.73 -22.14
CA ILE A 341 -9.85 12.87 -22.22
C ILE A 341 -10.29 13.36 -23.61
N ASN A 342 -11.32 12.73 -24.16
CA ASN A 342 -11.90 13.07 -25.45
C ASN A 342 -13.26 13.75 -25.24
N GLU A 343 -13.25 15.02 -24.83
CA GLU A 343 -14.47 15.80 -24.55
C GLU A 343 -15.42 15.84 -25.76
N GLU A 344 -16.73 15.88 -25.46
CA GLU A 344 -17.82 15.94 -26.46
C GLU A 344 -17.84 14.80 -27.49
N LYS A 345 -17.08 13.73 -27.27
CA LYS A 345 -17.03 12.55 -28.15
C LYS A 345 -17.70 11.35 -27.50
N VAL A 346 -18.23 10.46 -28.31
CA VAL A 346 -18.70 9.14 -27.89
C VAL A 346 -18.18 8.09 -28.85
N THR A 347 -17.70 6.97 -28.32
CA THR A 347 -17.34 5.81 -29.15
C THR A 347 -18.36 4.69 -28.92
N LEU A 348 -18.62 3.91 -29.97
CA LEU A 348 -19.51 2.76 -29.97
C LEU A 348 -18.79 1.57 -30.58
N GLY A 349 -18.87 0.42 -29.90
CA GLY A 349 -18.31 -0.81 -30.42
C GLY A 349 -19.01 -2.06 -29.91
N LYS A 350 -18.49 -3.22 -30.31
CA LYS A 350 -18.92 -4.54 -29.85
C LYS A 350 -17.87 -5.18 -28.96
N VAL A 351 -18.31 -5.83 -27.90
CA VAL A 351 -17.44 -6.61 -27.01
C VAL A 351 -17.01 -7.89 -27.74
N VAL A 352 -15.70 -8.15 -27.80
CA VAL A 352 -15.15 -9.32 -28.52
C VAL A 352 -14.57 -10.38 -27.59
N CYS A 353 -14.09 -9.97 -26.41
CA CYS A 353 -13.64 -10.86 -25.36
C CYS A 353 -13.64 -10.13 -24.01
N SER A 354 -13.62 -10.89 -22.92
CA SER A 354 -13.26 -10.39 -21.59
C SER A 354 -11.83 -10.80 -21.26
N VAL A 355 -11.15 -9.98 -20.45
CA VAL A 355 -9.81 -10.28 -19.92
C VAL A 355 -9.95 -10.48 -18.42
N HIS A 356 -9.53 -11.64 -17.93
CA HIS A 356 -9.61 -11.95 -16.52
C HIS A 356 -8.50 -11.24 -15.74
N CYS A 357 -8.88 -10.41 -14.76
CA CYS A 357 -7.98 -9.90 -13.73
C CYS A 357 -8.15 -10.77 -12.48
N GLU A 358 -7.05 -11.24 -11.89
CA GLU A 358 -7.11 -12.02 -10.64
C GLU A 358 -7.56 -11.16 -9.46
N ASP A 359 -7.34 -9.84 -9.54
CA ASP A 359 -8.04 -8.88 -8.70
C ASP A 359 -9.42 -8.62 -9.33
N ALA A 360 -10.49 -8.66 -8.55
CA ALA A 360 -11.87 -8.48 -9.06
C ALA A 360 -12.09 -7.13 -9.79
N VAL A 361 -11.17 -6.19 -9.66
CA VAL A 361 -11.19 -4.85 -10.27
C VAL A 361 -9.86 -4.59 -10.99
N PRO A 362 -9.88 -4.02 -12.21
CA PRO A 362 -11.05 -3.64 -13.01
C PRO A 362 -11.68 -4.81 -13.79
N PHE A 363 -12.96 -4.68 -14.12
CA PHE A 363 -13.57 -5.51 -15.15
C PHE A 363 -13.02 -5.09 -16.52
N THR A 364 -12.39 -6.01 -17.24
CA THR A 364 -11.66 -5.69 -18.47
C THR A 364 -12.24 -6.44 -19.66
N PHE A 365 -12.44 -5.77 -20.79
CA PHE A 365 -12.89 -6.37 -22.04
C PHE A 365 -12.27 -5.68 -23.25
N CYS A 366 -12.28 -6.34 -24.41
CA CYS A 366 -11.88 -5.71 -25.67
C CYS A 366 -13.11 -5.25 -26.45
N LEU A 367 -13.03 -4.03 -26.98
CA LEU A 367 -14.07 -3.37 -27.76
C LEU A 367 -13.57 -3.16 -29.19
N VAL A 368 -14.37 -3.56 -30.17
CA VAL A 368 -14.11 -3.27 -31.60
C VAL A 368 -15.14 -2.29 -32.14
N ASP A 369 -14.69 -1.26 -32.86
CA ASP A 369 -15.59 -0.33 -33.55
C ASP A 369 -15.93 -0.80 -34.98
N ARG A 370 -16.80 -0.07 -35.67
CA ARG A 370 -17.25 -0.40 -37.04
C ARG A 370 -16.10 -0.46 -38.06
N LEU A 371 -14.98 0.21 -37.81
CA LEU A 371 -13.80 0.21 -38.68
C LEU A 371 -12.84 -0.94 -38.37
N GLY A 372 -13.13 -1.74 -37.33
CA GLY A 372 -12.32 -2.88 -36.93
C GLY A 372 -11.16 -2.52 -36.00
N ALA A 373 -11.07 -1.28 -35.52
CA ALA A 373 -10.10 -0.92 -34.51
C ALA A 373 -10.47 -1.61 -33.18
N CYS A 374 -9.48 -2.21 -32.51
CA CYS A 374 -9.68 -2.92 -31.25
C CYS A 374 -8.93 -2.22 -30.12
N VAL A 375 -9.60 -1.99 -28.99
CA VAL A 375 -9.01 -1.41 -27.78
C VAL A 375 -9.40 -2.24 -26.56
N ALA A 376 -8.57 -2.22 -25.53
CA ALA A 376 -8.96 -2.71 -24.21
C ALA A 376 -9.77 -1.63 -23.49
N VAL A 377 -10.76 -2.04 -22.71
CA VAL A 377 -11.57 -1.17 -21.86
C VAL A 377 -11.48 -1.70 -20.43
N THR A 378 -11.02 -0.87 -19.50
CA THR A 378 -11.03 -1.15 -18.06
C THR A 378 -12.15 -0.38 -17.40
N VAL A 379 -13.03 -1.10 -16.70
CA VAL A 379 -14.15 -0.49 -15.98
C VAL A 379 -14.02 -0.78 -14.50
N TYR A 380 -13.92 0.31 -13.73
CA TYR A 380 -13.83 0.28 -12.28
C TYR A 380 -15.21 0.33 -11.65
N ASN A 381 -15.29 -0.09 -10.39
CA ASN A 381 -16.51 -0.06 -9.58
C ASN A 381 -17.69 -0.88 -10.14
N PHE A 382 -17.46 -1.93 -10.94
CA PHE A 382 -18.53 -2.90 -11.24
C PHE A 382 -18.92 -3.70 -9.99
N ALA A 383 -20.22 -3.94 -9.81
CA ALA A 383 -20.72 -4.87 -8.79
C ALA A 383 -20.28 -6.31 -9.10
N GLU A 384 -20.06 -7.11 -8.05
CA GLU A 384 -19.61 -8.50 -8.18
C GLU A 384 -20.54 -9.31 -9.10
N GLY A 385 -19.96 -10.08 -10.02
CA GLY A 385 -20.69 -10.87 -11.01
C GLY A 385 -21.43 -10.04 -12.08
N LYS A 386 -21.25 -8.72 -12.14
CA LYS A 386 -21.75 -7.86 -13.21
C LYS A 386 -20.65 -7.54 -14.22
N GLY A 387 -21.05 -7.20 -15.45
CA GLY A 387 -20.15 -6.87 -16.54
C GLY A 387 -20.89 -6.84 -17.87
N VAL A 388 -20.12 -6.86 -18.96
CA VAL A 388 -20.62 -6.99 -20.33
C VAL A 388 -20.18 -8.33 -20.91
N ILE A 389 -20.94 -8.84 -21.89
CA ILE A 389 -20.66 -10.14 -22.54
C ILE A 389 -20.30 -9.95 -24.02
N ILE A 390 -19.67 -10.97 -24.60
CA ILE A 390 -19.30 -10.98 -26.02
C ILE A 390 -20.54 -10.75 -26.89
N GLY A 391 -20.45 -9.77 -27.80
CA GLY A 391 -21.53 -9.37 -28.70
C GLY A 391 -22.38 -8.21 -28.20
N ASP A 392 -22.24 -7.79 -26.94
CA ASP A 392 -22.86 -6.56 -26.45
C ASP A 392 -22.33 -5.36 -27.21
N SER A 393 -23.24 -4.44 -27.58
CA SER A 393 -22.85 -3.09 -28.03
C SER A 393 -22.63 -2.21 -26.81
N VAL A 394 -21.49 -1.53 -26.74
CA VAL A 394 -21.13 -0.64 -25.64
C VAL A 394 -20.78 0.72 -26.21
N ALA A 395 -21.45 1.76 -25.71
CA ALA A 395 -21.09 3.15 -25.97
C ALA A 395 -20.47 3.80 -24.74
N ILE A 396 -19.36 4.51 -24.96
CA ILE A 396 -18.55 5.16 -23.93
C ILE A 396 -18.47 6.65 -24.25
N PRO A 397 -19.07 7.53 -23.43
CA PRO A 397 -18.98 8.98 -23.60
C PRO A 397 -17.66 9.49 -23.04
N GLU A 398 -17.14 10.55 -23.65
CA GLU A 398 -15.89 11.24 -23.27
C GLU A 398 -14.74 10.29 -22.89
N PRO A 399 -14.38 9.32 -23.76
CA PRO A 399 -13.46 8.25 -23.38
C PRO A 399 -12.07 8.81 -23.03
N TYR A 400 -11.56 8.39 -21.87
CA TYR A 400 -10.18 8.65 -21.47
C TYR A 400 -9.27 7.57 -22.06
N ILE A 401 -8.37 7.98 -22.96
CA ILE A 401 -7.50 7.07 -23.70
C ILE A 401 -6.08 7.09 -23.14
N THR A 402 -5.52 5.92 -22.94
CA THR A 402 -4.09 5.74 -22.67
C THR A 402 -3.47 4.87 -23.77
N ASP A 403 -2.44 5.39 -24.44
CA ASP A 403 -1.60 4.60 -25.34
C ASP A 403 -0.50 3.92 -24.51
N VAL A 404 -0.68 2.64 -24.21
CA VAL A 404 0.28 1.87 -23.42
C VAL A 404 1.38 1.38 -24.35
N SER A 405 2.62 1.79 -24.08
CA SER A 405 3.80 1.35 -24.82
C SER A 405 5.01 1.27 -23.89
N PHE A 406 5.45 0.05 -23.59
CA PHE A 406 6.69 -0.17 -22.85
C PHE A 406 7.26 -1.57 -23.09
N GLU A 407 8.54 -1.72 -22.77
CA GLU A 407 9.22 -3.02 -22.73
C GLU A 407 9.45 -3.45 -21.28
N TYR A 408 9.24 -4.73 -20.99
CA TYR A 408 9.58 -5.34 -19.71
C TYR A 408 10.02 -6.79 -19.91
N SER A 409 11.17 -7.18 -19.35
CA SER A 409 11.76 -8.52 -19.50
C SER A 409 11.82 -9.01 -20.97
N ASN A 410 12.32 -8.16 -21.88
CA ASN A 410 12.46 -8.43 -23.32
C ASN A 410 11.12 -8.69 -24.06
N LYS A 411 10.00 -8.21 -23.51
CA LYS A 411 8.69 -8.27 -24.14
C LYS A 411 8.10 -6.87 -24.31
N GLU A 412 7.68 -6.56 -25.52
CA GLU A 412 6.97 -5.32 -25.85
C GLU A 412 5.47 -5.45 -25.52
N TYR A 413 4.97 -4.47 -24.78
CA TYR A 413 3.53 -4.27 -24.53
C TYR A 413 3.10 -3.03 -25.26
N LYS A 414 2.18 -3.18 -26.23
CA LYS A 414 1.71 -2.08 -27.07
C LYS A 414 0.23 -2.24 -27.38
N PHE A 415 -0.60 -1.48 -26.69
CA PHE A 415 -2.06 -1.50 -26.87
C PHE A 415 -2.68 -0.18 -26.44
N ARG A 416 -3.89 0.09 -26.91
CA ARG A 416 -4.69 1.26 -26.52
C ARG A 416 -5.74 0.86 -25.50
N LEU A 417 -5.90 1.68 -24.47
CA LEU A 417 -6.77 1.45 -23.33
C LEU A 417 -7.80 2.59 -23.21
N ILE A 418 -9.06 2.25 -22.93
CA ILE A 418 -10.08 3.19 -22.45
C ILE A 418 -10.30 2.92 -20.96
N ARG A 419 -10.05 3.93 -20.14
CA ARG A 419 -10.35 3.87 -18.70
C ARG A 419 -11.75 4.41 -18.42
N VAL A 420 -12.54 3.63 -17.68
CA VAL A 420 -13.91 4.00 -17.27
C VAL A 420 -14.04 3.90 -15.75
N GLU A 421 -14.22 5.03 -15.07
CA GLU A 421 -14.26 5.08 -13.60
C GLU A 421 -15.52 4.46 -12.98
N THR A 422 -16.64 4.49 -13.71
CA THR A 422 -17.92 3.95 -13.22
C THR A 422 -18.69 3.30 -14.36
N PRO A 423 -19.34 2.14 -14.13
CA PRO A 423 -20.19 1.53 -15.15
C PRO A 423 -21.39 2.41 -15.53
N LEU A 424 -21.78 3.40 -14.70
CA LEU A 424 -22.98 4.22 -14.92
C LEU A 424 -22.89 5.14 -16.14
N VAL A 425 -21.69 5.41 -16.66
CA VAL A 425 -21.53 6.16 -17.92
C VAL A 425 -21.75 5.28 -19.15
N LEU A 426 -21.73 3.96 -18.99
CA LEU A 426 -21.86 3.03 -20.12
C LEU A 426 -23.31 2.93 -20.59
N VAL A 427 -23.48 2.84 -21.90
CA VAL A 427 -24.71 2.37 -22.53
C VAL A 427 -24.43 1.01 -23.14
N VAL A 428 -25.17 0.00 -22.68
CA VAL A 428 -25.04 -1.39 -23.14
C VAL A 428 -26.34 -1.77 -23.84
N ASN A 429 -26.24 -2.17 -25.12
CA ASN A 429 -27.39 -2.55 -25.95
C ASN A 429 -28.50 -1.48 -25.94
N SER A 430 -28.11 -0.23 -26.23
CA SER A 430 -28.95 0.97 -26.24
C SER A 430 -29.51 1.41 -24.88
N LYS A 431 -29.20 0.71 -23.77
CA LYS A 431 -29.68 1.04 -22.43
C LYS A 431 -28.55 1.51 -21.52
N LYS A 432 -28.75 2.66 -20.86
CA LYS A 432 -27.79 3.16 -19.86
C LYS A 432 -27.78 2.23 -18.64
N LEU A 433 -26.60 1.94 -18.11
CA LEU A 433 -26.49 1.13 -16.90
C LEU A 433 -27.00 1.90 -15.66
N THR A 434 -27.62 1.15 -14.76
CA THR A 434 -28.25 1.66 -13.53
C THR A 434 -27.39 1.33 -12.29
N ARG A 435 -27.73 1.95 -11.15
CA ARG A 435 -26.95 1.84 -9.90
C ARG A 435 -26.78 0.41 -9.36
N ASP A 436 -27.65 -0.53 -9.73
CA ASP A 436 -27.50 -1.95 -9.40
C ASP A 436 -26.27 -2.63 -10.03
N LYS A 437 -25.63 -1.98 -11.02
CA LYS A 437 -24.41 -2.47 -11.67
C LYS A 437 -23.12 -1.96 -11.03
N GLN A 438 -23.20 -1.01 -10.09
CA GLN A 438 -22.03 -0.41 -9.44
C GLN A 438 -21.81 -1.02 -8.05
N ALA A 439 -20.57 -1.40 -7.73
CA ALA A 439 -20.17 -1.82 -6.39
C ALA A 439 -20.10 -0.64 -5.43
N GLY A 440 -20.26 -0.92 -4.13
CA GLY A 440 -19.71 -0.06 -3.08
C GLY A 440 -18.19 -0.11 -3.10
N VAL A 441 -17.52 0.98 -2.72
CA VAL A 441 -16.06 1.10 -2.78
C VAL A 441 -15.41 0.15 -1.75
N GLN A 442 -14.72 -0.91 -2.19
CA GLN A 442 -13.90 -1.77 -1.33
C GLN A 442 -12.67 -2.32 -2.06
N MET A 443 -11.50 -2.22 -1.42
CA MET A 443 -10.27 -2.95 -1.79
C MET A 443 -9.54 -3.33 -0.50
N SER A 444 -8.91 -4.51 -0.48
CA SER A 444 -8.04 -4.95 0.62
C SER A 444 -6.64 -4.38 0.46
N ILE A 445 -6.12 -3.76 1.53
CA ILE A 445 -4.71 -3.32 1.63
C ILE A 445 -3.95 -4.43 2.36
N PHE A 446 -2.69 -4.67 1.98
CA PHE A 446 -1.86 -5.66 2.63
C PHE A 446 -1.71 -5.37 4.13
N LYS A 447 -1.93 -6.41 4.94
CA LYS A 447 -1.63 -6.41 6.37
C LYS A 447 -0.26 -6.99 6.55
N LYS A 448 0.58 -6.35 7.36
CA LYS A 448 1.97 -6.76 7.64
C LYS A 448 2.13 -8.20 8.16
N PHE A 449 1.03 -8.88 8.52
CA PHE A 449 1.00 -10.23 9.07
C PHE A 449 -0.06 -11.15 8.40
N ASP A 450 -0.59 -10.79 7.23
CA ASP A 450 -1.39 -11.71 6.39
C ASP A 450 -0.51 -12.45 5.37
#